data_AF-A0A9X1T8R7-F1
#
_entry.id   AF-A0A9X1T8R7-F1
#
_cell.length_a   1.000
_cell.length_b   1.000
_cell.length_c   1.000
_cell.angle_alpha   90.00
_cell.angle_beta   90.00
_cell.angle_gamma   90.00
#
_symmetry.space_group_name_H-M   'P 1'
#
loop_
_entity.id
_entity.type
_entity.pdbx_description
1 polymer ?
#
loop_
_entity_poly.entity_id
_entity_poly.type
_entity_poly.pdbx_seq_one_letter_code
_entity_poly.pdbx_strand_id
1 'polypeptide(L)'
;MKPFSELSAEELAMENLFIRWVRFPDDPPIRSFWEGWIVKYPAMKDTVAKARELVLMASDWKPDSLSSQEVNSIWGRIRNSLDIITERDPGQPGAPSFQKTVTPNSIVLGVISMAVIILLAFFFFSIIN
;
A
#
# COMPACT_ATOMS: atom_id res chain seq x y z
N MET A 1 22.64 -1.71 -15.68
CA MET A 1 22.40 -1.15 -14.33
C MET A 1 23.75 -0.74 -13.76
N LYS A 2 23.82 0.43 -13.15
CA LYS A 2 25.05 0.95 -12.52
C LYS A 2 25.40 0.08 -11.30
N PRO A 3 26.67 -0.33 -11.10
CA PRO A 3 27.03 -1.13 -9.95
C PRO A 3 26.88 -0.31 -8.65
N PHE A 4 26.57 -0.98 -7.54
CA PHE A 4 26.40 -0.33 -6.23
C PHE A 4 27.61 0.52 -5.81
N SER A 5 28.82 0.17 -6.27
CA SER A 5 30.06 0.87 -5.96
C SER A 5 30.20 2.23 -6.61
N GLU A 6 29.34 2.56 -7.57
CA GLU A 6 29.33 3.87 -8.22
C GLU A 6 28.15 4.72 -7.75
N LEU A 7 27.23 4.16 -6.95
CA LEU A 7 26.05 4.87 -6.51
C LEU A 7 26.40 5.99 -5.53
N SER A 8 25.74 7.13 -5.67
CA SER A 8 25.77 8.16 -4.65
C SER A 8 25.03 7.72 -3.39
N ALA A 9 25.18 8.46 -2.29
CA ALA A 9 24.47 8.16 -1.05
C ALA A 9 22.95 8.25 -1.23
N GLU A 10 22.50 9.19 -2.05
CA GLU A 10 21.09 9.42 -2.38
C GLU A 10 20.54 8.28 -3.25
N GLU A 11 21.30 7.84 -4.26
CA GLU A 11 20.93 6.67 -5.08
C GLU A 11 20.82 5.41 -4.23
N LEU A 12 21.79 5.17 -3.34
CA LEU A 12 21.78 4.03 -2.43
C LEU A 12 20.61 4.09 -1.42
N ALA A 13 20.26 5.28 -0.94
CA ALA A 13 19.13 5.49 -0.03
C ALA A 13 17.76 5.25 -0.69
N MET A 14 17.68 5.21 -2.02
CA MET A 14 16.47 4.86 -2.78
C MET A 14 16.38 3.36 -3.11
N GLU A 15 17.43 2.58 -2.86
CA GLU A 15 17.44 1.15 -3.18
C GLU A 15 16.65 0.32 -2.17
N ASN A 16 15.65 -0.44 -2.65
CA ASN A 16 14.71 -1.17 -1.80
C ASN A 16 15.40 -2.15 -0.83
N LEU A 17 16.41 -2.89 -1.31
CA LEU A 17 17.15 -3.84 -0.47
C LEU A 17 18.05 -3.13 0.54
N PHE A 18 18.56 -1.96 0.20
CA PHE A 18 19.34 -1.14 1.13
C PHE A 18 18.43 -0.55 2.20
N ILE A 19 17.30 0.05 1.82
CA ILE A 19 16.29 0.56 2.75
C ILE A 19 15.84 -0.54 3.72
N ARG A 20 15.53 -1.74 3.21
CA ARG A 20 15.11 -2.87 4.04
C ARG A 20 16.19 -3.28 5.04
N TRP A 21 17.46 -3.33 4.62
CA TRP A 21 18.58 -3.62 5.52
C TRP A 21 18.71 -2.60 6.64
N VAL A 22 18.61 -1.30 6.31
CA VAL A 22 18.75 -0.24 7.30
C VAL A 22 17.60 -0.25 8.31
N ARG A 23 16.37 -0.52 7.85
CA ARG A 23 15.18 -0.55 8.71
C ARG A 23 15.03 -1.84 9.52
N PHE A 24 15.47 -2.97 8.95
CA PHE A 24 15.35 -4.30 9.54
C PHE A 24 16.70 -5.01 9.51
N PRO A 25 17.67 -4.55 10.32
CA PRO A 25 19.05 -5.05 10.26
C PRO A 25 19.17 -6.53 10.65
N ASP A 26 18.17 -7.13 11.29
CA ASP A 26 18.16 -8.52 11.74
C ASP A 26 17.76 -9.56 10.67
N ASP A 27 17.40 -9.12 9.46
CA ASP A 27 17.11 -10.01 8.33
C ASP A 27 18.41 -10.69 7.81
N PRO A 28 18.66 -11.99 8.09
CA PRO A 28 20.01 -12.58 7.93
C PRO A 28 20.53 -12.62 6.49
N PRO A 29 19.74 -12.99 5.46
CA PRO A 29 20.17 -12.91 4.06
C PRO A 29 20.60 -11.51 3.63
N ILE A 30 19.84 -10.48 4.04
CA ILE A 30 20.07 -9.10 3.63
C ILE A 30 21.27 -8.51 4.38
N ARG A 31 21.38 -8.78 5.68
CA ARG A 31 22.54 -8.40 6.50
C ARG A 31 23.83 -8.93 5.90
N SER A 32 23.87 -10.23 5.61
CA SER A 32 25.08 -10.91 5.14
C SER A 32 25.57 -10.32 3.82
N PHE A 33 24.65 -9.97 2.92
CA PHE A 33 24.98 -9.30 1.66
C PHE A 33 25.64 -7.93 1.89
N TRP A 34 25.00 -7.04 2.67
CA TRP A 34 25.50 -5.67 2.84
C TRP A 34 26.77 -5.60 3.68
N GLU A 35 26.89 -6.42 4.72
CA GLU A 35 28.12 -6.51 5.52
C GLU A 35 29.29 -7.03 4.68
N GLY A 36 29.08 -8.09 3.89
CA GLY A 36 30.09 -8.61 2.98
C GLY A 36 30.46 -7.60 1.89
N TRP A 37 29.48 -6.85 1.37
CA TRP A 37 29.71 -5.82 0.38
C TRP A 37 30.54 -4.65 0.92
N ILE A 38 30.26 -4.19 2.15
CA ILE A 38 31.03 -3.11 2.81
C ILE A 38 32.48 -3.51 3.04
N VAL A 39 32.73 -4.77 3.43
CA VAL A 39 34.09 -5.30 3.57
C VAL A 39 34.83 -5.31 2.22
N LYS A 40 34.13 -5.61 1.12
CA LYS A 40 34.69 -5.61 -0.23
C LYS A 40 34.96 -4.19 -0.78
N TYR A 41 34.19 -3.19 -0.36
CA TYR A 41 34.28 -1.81 -0.84
C TYR A 41 34.47 -0.81 0.32
N PRO A 42 35.64 -0.81 1.00
CA PRO A 42 35.86 0.05 2.16
C PRO A 42 35.82 1.55 1.83
N ALA A 43 36.14 1.93 0.59
CA ALA A 43 36.03 3.31 0.10
C ALA A 43 34.58 3.83 0.09
N MET A 44 33.58 2.95 0.07
CA MET A 44 32.16 3.30 0.09
C MET A 44 31.62 3.51 1.49
N LYS A 45 32.43 3.34 2.54
CA LYS A 45 31.98 3.42 3.94
C LYS A 45 31.27 4.74 4.26
N ASP A 46 31.82 5.86 3.80
CA ASP A 46 31.24 7.19 4.04
C ASP A 46 29.93 7.37 3.27
N THR A 47 29.88 6.90 2.02
CA THR A 47 28.66 6.87 1.20
C THR A 47 27.55 6.05 1.87
N VAL A 48 27.89 4.87 2.38
CA VAL A 48 26.95 4.00 3.11
C VAL A 48 26.47 4.67 4.39
N ALA A 49 27.37 5.29 5.16
CA ALA A 49 26.99 6.00 6.38
C ALA A 49 25.98 7.12 6.10
N LYS A 50 26.24 7.95 5.09
CA LYS A 50 25.34 9.03 4.67
C LYS A 50 24.00 8.48 4.15
N ALA A 51 24.02 7.41 3.35
CA ALA A 51 22.80 6.77 2.86
C ALA A 51 21.95 6.20 4.01
N ARG A 52 22.57 5.59 5.02
CA ARG A 52 21.88 5.09 6.22
C ARG A 52 21.19 6.22 6.97
N GLU A 53 21.87 7.34 7.16
CA GLU A 53 21.31 8.54 7.79
C GLU A 53 20.06 9.02 7.04
N LEU A 54 20.13 9.14 5.70
CA LEU A 54 18.99 9.53 4.87
C LEU A 54 17.79 8.59 5.04
N VAL A 55 18.03 7.28 5.03
CA VAL A 55 16.96 6.27 5.20
C VAL A 55 16.32 6.38 6.59
N LEU A 56 17.13 6.56 7.65
CA LEU A 56 16.62 6.69 9.01
C LEU A 56 15.80 7.98 9.18
N MET A 57 16.32 9.11 8.70
CA MET A 57 15.58 10.39 8.71
C MET A 57 14.23 10.28 8.00
N ALA A 58 14.18 9.60 6.84
CA ALA A 58 12.93 9.38 6.12
C ALA A 58 12.01 8.37 6.80
N SER A 59 12.56 7.38 7.51
CA SER A 59 11.78 6.32 8.18
C SER A 59 11.19 6.77 9.52
N ASP A 60 11.82 7.74 10.18
CA ASP A 60 11.34 8.36 11.42
C ASP A 60 10.14 9.28 11.20
N TRP A 61 9.77 9.55 9.94
CA TRP A 61 8.48 10.13 9.61
C TRP A 61 7.36 9.15 9.99
N LYS A 62 6.91 9.25 11.23
CA LYS A 62 5.60 8.77 11.65
C LYS A 62 4.64 9.95 11.54
N PRO A 63 3.67 9.95 10.62
CA PRO A 63 2.57 10.89 10.75
C PRO A 63 1.93 10.61 12.12
N ASP A 64 1.63 11.67 12.88
CA ASP A 64 0.86 11.54 14.11
C ASP A 64 -0.41 10.74 13.79
N SER A 65 -0.43 9.49 14.24
CA SER A 65 -1.59 8.65 14.05
C SER A 65 -2.65 9.15 15.01
N LEU A 66 -3.80 9.54 14.47
CA LEU A 66 -4.95 9.88 15.31
C LEU A 66 -5.24 8.71 16.25
N SER A 67 -5.49 9.02 17.51
CA SER A 67 -6.01 8.06 18.47
C SER A 67 -7.34 7.50 17.97
N SER A 68 -7.70 6.30 18.41
CA SER A 68 -9.01 5.71 18.07
C SER A 68 -10.17 6.62 18.50
N GLN A 69 -9.99 7.39 19.57
CA GLN A 69 -10.97 8.37 20.03
C GLN A 69 -11.15 9.54 19.06
N GLU A 70 -10.06 10.09 18.51
CA GLU A 70 -10.12 11.16 17.51
C GLU A 70 -10.77 10.68 16.21
N VAL A 71 -10.44 9.46 15.77
CA VAL A 71 -11.08 8.83 14.61
C VAL A 71 -12.60 8.69 14.84
N ASN A 72 -13.01 8.20 16.01
CA ASN A 72 -14.42 8.05 16.36
C ASN A 72 -15.15 9.40 16.43
N SER A 73 -14.49 10.43 16.97
CA SER A 73 -15.02 11.80 17.02
C SER A 73 -15.26 12.37 15.62
N ILE A 74 -14.30 12.21 14.71
CA ILE A 74 -14.44 12.64 13.31
C ILE A 74 -15.61 11.91 12.64
N TRP A 75 -15.72 10.59 12.79
CA TRP A 75 -16.84 9.83 12.25
C TRP A 75 -18.19 10.25 12.82
N GLY A 76 -18.26 10.57 14.12
CA GLY A 76 -19.47 11.12 14.75
C GLY A 76 -19.89 12.45 14.13
N ARG A 77 -18.94 13.35 13.90
CA ARG A 77 -19.19 14.64 13.23
C ARG A 77 -19.67 14.47 11.79
N ILE A 78 -19.10 13.52 11.04
CA ILE A 78 -19.53 13.21 9.67
C ILE A 78 -20.99 12.73 9.68
N ARG A 79 -21.35 11.78 10.54
CA ARG A 79 -22.74 11.27 10.62
C ARG A 79 -23.73 12.37 10.98
N ASN A 80 -23.42 13.15 12.01
CA ASN A 80 -24.28 14.26 12.43
C ASN A 80 -24.48 15.28 11.30
N SER A 81 -23.44 15.57 10.50
CA SER A 81 -23.58 16.47 9.36
C SER A 81 -24.49 15.95 8.24
N LEU A 82 -24.56 14.63 8.06
CA LEU A 82 -25.44 13.98 7.06
C LEU A 82 -26.90 13.94 7.54
N ASP A 83 -27.12 13.66 8.83
CA ASP A 83 -28.47 13.63 9.41
C ASP A 83 -29.12 15.03 9.37
N ILE A 84 -28.33 16.09 9.63
CA ILE A 84 -28.81 17.49 9.55
C ILE A 84 -29.24 17.88 8.12
N ILE A 85 -28.62 17.29 7.08
CA ILE A 85 -29.02 17.53 5.68
C ILE A 85 -30.33 16.80 5.35
N THR A 86 -30.60 15.67 6.02
CA THR A 86 -31.78 14.84 5.80
C THR A 86 -33.03 15.41 6.48
N GLU A 87 -32.88 16.16 7.58
CA GLU A 87 -34.01 16.77 8.30
C GLU A 87 -34.53 18.10 7.70
N ARG A 88 -33.95 18.59 6.61
CA ARG A 88 -34.51 19.73 5.85
C ARG A 88 -35.67 19.27 4.93
N ASP A 89 -36.86 19.25 5.53
CA ASP A 89 -38.22 19.46 4.97
C ASP A 89 -38.85 18.38 4.05
N PRO A 90 -39.89 17.63 4.52
CA PRO A 90 -40.76 16.80 3.68
C PRO A 90 -41.88 17.63 3.00
N GLY A 91 -41.52 18.75 2.37
CA GLY A 91 -42.48 19.76 1.91
C GLY A 91 -42.40 20.18 0.44
N GLN A 92 -41.51 19.58 -0.38
CA GLN A 92 -41.28 20.05 -1.76
C GLN A 92 -41.65 18.99 -2.82
N PRO A 93 -42.70 19.20 -3.64
CA PRO A 93 -43.02 18.28 -4.72
C PRO A 93 -42.14 18.59 -5.93
N GLY A 94 -41.11 17.77 -6.16
CA GLY A 94 -40.36 17.82 -7.42
C GLY A 94 -38.92 17.36 -7.35
N ALA A 95 -38.70 16.06 -7.22
CA ALA A 95 -37.47 15.45 -7.74
C ALA A 95 -37.73 13.96 -8.07
N PRO A 96 -37.26 13.46 -9.23
CA PRO A 96 -37.60 12.14 -9.71
C PRO A 96 -36.92 11.07 -8.86
N SER A 97 -37.73 10.12 -8.38
CA SER A 97 -37.25 8.90 -7.72
C SER A 97 -36.26 8.17 -8.64
N PHE A 98 -35.00 8.06 -8.24
CA PHE A 98 -34.02 7.23 -8.93
C PHE A 98 -34.38 5.76 -8.68
N GLN A 99 -35.29 5.22 -9.50
CA GLN A 99 -35.55 3.80 -9.55
C GLN A 99 -34.31 3.13 -10.12
N LYS A 100 -33.66 2.32 -9.29
CA LYS A 100 -32.50 1.51 -9.69
C LYS A 100 -33.00 0.41 -10.64
N THR A 101 -33.13 0.75 -11.92
CA THR A 101 -33.40 -0.24 -12.96
C THR A 101 -32.14 -1.05 -13.17
N VAL A 102 -32.21 -2.33 -12.80
CA VAL A 102 -31.18 -3.30 -13.14
C VAL A 102 -31.22 -3.45 -14.67
N THR A 103 -30.21 -2.91 -15.35
CA THR A 103 -30.07 -3.09 -16.80
C THR A 103 -29.45 -4.46 -17.08
N PRO A 104 -29.87 -5.16 -18.15
CA PRO A 104 -29.49 -6.55 -18.43
C PRO A 104 -27.98 -6.77 -18.64
N ASN A 105 -27.21 -5.72 -18.89
CA ASN A 105 -25.75 -5.80 -19.07
C ASN A 105 -25.00 -6.16 -17.78
N SER A 106 -25.58 -5.96 -16.59
CA SER A 106 -24.93 -6.37 -15.33
C SER A 106 -25.02 -7.87 -15.05
N ILE A 107 -25.90 -8.60 -15.75
CA ILE A 107 -26.06 -10.05 -15.61
C ILE A 107 -24.99 -10.80 -16.40
N VAL A 108 -24.60 -10.29 -17.57
CA VAL A 108 -23.59 -10.90 -18.45
C VAL A 108 -22.22 -10.98 -17.78
N LEU A 109 -21.84 -9.96 -17.00
CA LEU A 109 -20.55 -9.93 -16.29
C LEU A 109 -20.45 -11.02 -15.19
N GLY A 110 -21.58 -11.31 -14.52
CA GLY A 110 -21.65 -12.34 -13.48
C GLY A 110 -21.45 -13.75 -14.04
N VAL A 111 -22.04 -14.05 -15.20
CA VAL A 111 -21.94 -15.37 -15.84
C VAL A 111 -20.52 -15.67 -16.31
N ILE A 112 -19.82 -14.67 -16.86
CA ILE A 112 -18.42 -14.83 -17.31
C ILE A 112 -17.49 -15.11 -16.13
N SER A 113 -17.67 -14.41 -15.01
CA SER A 113 -16.87 -14.64 -13.80
C SER A 113 -17.03 -16.07 -13.27
N MET A 114 -18.27 -16.59 -13.27
CA MET A 114 -18.55 -17.94 -12.80
C MET A 114 -17.95 -19.01 -13.71
N ALA A 115 -17.99 -18.82 -15.03
CA ALA A 115 -17.38 -19.74 -15.99
C ALA A 115 -15.85 -19.81 -15.85
N VAL A 116 -15.18 -18.68 -15.64
CA VAL A 116 -13.72 -18.63 -15.44
C VAL A 116 -13.31 -19.38 -14.17
N ILE A 117 -14.04 -19.22 -13.07
CA ILE A 117 -13.73 -19.91 -11.80
C ILE A 117 -13.87 -21.43 -11.96
N ILE A 118 -14.90 -21.89 -12.66
CA ILE A 118 -15.12 -23.32 -12.94
C ILE A 118 -14.00 -23.88 -13.82
N LEU A 119 -13.56 -23.14 -14.83
CA LEU A 119 -12.47 -23.53 -15.72
C LEU A 119 -11.14 -23.64 -14.97
N LEU A 120 -10.85 -22.67 -14.08
CA LEU A 120 -9.67 -22.70 -13.21
C LEU A 120 -9.71 -23.92 -12.28
N ALA A 121 -10.85 -24.20 -11.63
CA ALA A 121 -11.00 -25.35 -10.76
C ALA A 121 -10.77 -26.68 -11.49
N PHE A 122 -11.26 -26.80 -12.72
CA PHE A 122 -11.05 -27.99 -13.55
C PHE A 122 -9.58 -28.17 -13.95
N PHE A 123 -8.89 -27.08 -14.28
CA PHE A 123 -7.47 -27.10 -14.63
C PHE A 123 -6.60 -27.53 -13.44
N PHE A 124 -6.90 -27.01 -12.24
CA PHE A 124 -6.22 -27.43 -11.01
C PHE A 124 -6.45 -28.91 -10.71
N PHE A 125 -7.68 -29.42 -10.89
CA PHE A 125 -8.00 -30.82 -10.65
C PHE A 125 -7.26 -31.76 -11.63
N SER A 126 -7.14 -31.36 -12.91
CA SER A 126 -6.41 -32.13 -13.92
C SER A 126 -4.89 -32.11 -13.78
N ILE A 127 -4.32 -31.17 -13.03
CA ILE A 127 -2.88 -31.14 -12.70
C ILE A 127 -2.56 -32.07 -11.51
N ILE A 128 -3.53 -32.26 -10.61
CA ILE A 128 -3.37 -33.01 -9.36
C ILE A 128 -3.61 -34.52 -9.55
N ASN A 129 -4.34 -34.92 -10.58
CA ASN A 129 -4.67 -36.32 -10.91
C ASN A 129 -3.98 -36.79 -12.18
#